data_AF-A0AA38FM10-F1
#
_entry.id   AF-A0AA38FM10-F1
#
_cell.length_a   1.000
_cell.length_b   1.000
_cell.length_c   1.000
_cell.angle_alpha   90.00
_cell.angle_beta   90.00
_cell.angle_gamma   90.00
#
_symmetry.space_group_name_H-M   'P 1'
#
loop_
_entity.id
_entity.type
_entity.pdbx_description
1 polymer ?
#
loop_
_entity_poly.entity_id
_entity_poly.type
_entity_poly.pdbx_seq_one_letter_code
_entity_poly.pdbx_strand_id
1 'polypeptide(L)'
;MAYESLLYSFLLALVVALITYNIVTTTTAVHQNPSIEDDLDPIIRKPNEERLFHTAVTATDSAYNKWQCRVMYYWHKKQSQRPGSDMGGFTRVLHSGSPDNLMDEIPTYVVDPLPQGKDQGYVVLNRPWAFVQWLNQADIKEEYILMAEPDHIIVKPIPNLAKGFLPAAFPFFYITPNKYEKVIRKFFPKDKGPITNIDPIGNSPVIIKK
;
A
#
# COMPACT_ATOMS: atom_id res chain seq x y z
N MET A 1 -32.11 -30.68 -43.42
CA MET A 1 -32.81 -30.90 -42.13
C MET A 1 -32.01 -31.76 -41.15
N ALA A 2 -31.45 -32.92 -41.53
CA ALA A 2 -30.70 -33.78 -40.59
C ALA A 2 -29.36 -33.16 -40.10
N TYR A 3 -28.61 -32.49 -40.97
CA TYR A 3 -27.31 -31.87 -40.62
C TYR A 3 -27.44 -30.67 -39.67
N GLU A 4 -28.51 -29.88 -39.78
CA GLU A 4 -28.73 -28.76 -38.85
C GLU A 4 -29.07 -29.27 -37.45
N SER A 5 -29.88 -30.32 -37.33
CA SER A 5 -30.19 -30.96 -36.04
C SER A 5 -28.95 -31.55 -35.37
N LEU A 6 -28.03 -32.12 -36.15
CA LEU A 6 -26.74 -32.63 -35.68
C LEU A 6 -25.80 -31.51 -35.20
N LEU A 7 -25.73 -30.41 -35.95
CA LEU A 7 -24.93 -29.24 -35.57
C LEU A 7 -25.46 -28.58 -34.28
N TYR A 8 -26.78 -28.41 -34.15
CA TYR A 8 -27.39 -27.87 -32.94
C TYR A 8 -27.16 -28.77 -31.72
N SER A 9 -27.29 -30.08 -31.88
CA SER A 9 -27.04 -31.04 -30.81
C SER A 9 -25.57 -31.01 -30.36
N PHE A 10 -24.64 -30.88 -31.32
CA PHE A 10 -23.22 -30.74 -31.03
C PHE A 10 -22.89 -29.43 -30.31
N LEU A 11 -23.44 -28.30 -30.76
CA LEU A 11 -23.25 -27.00 -30.11
C LEU A 11 -23.83 -26.99 -28.69
N LEU A 12 -25.01 -27.58 -28.49
CA LEU A 12 -25.62 -27.71 -27.17
C LEU A 12 -24.75 -28.54 -26.23
N ALA A 13 -24.23 -29.68 -26.71
CA ALA A 13 -23.30 -30.51 -25.93
C ALA A 13 -22.01 -29.75 -25.55
N LEU A 14 -21.48 -28.93 -26.46
CA LEU A 14 -20.28 -28.13 -26.21
C LEU A 14 -20.52 -27.03 -25.16
N VAL A 15 -21.68 -26.36 -25.21
CA VAL A 15 -22.07 -25.35 -24.21
C VAL A 15 -22.27 -26.00 -22.84
N VAL A 16 -22.97 -27.14 -22.78
CA VAL A 16 -23.15 -27.88 -21.53
C VAL A 16 -21.79 -28.32 -20.96
N ALA A 17 -20.89 -28.84 -21.80
CA ALA A 17 -19.55 -29.24 -21.37
C ALA A 17 -18.75 -28.05 -20.80
N LEU A 18 -18.80 -26.88 -21.43
CA LEU A 18 -18.13 -25.66 -20.96
C LEU A 18 -18.71 -25.16 -19.62
N ILE A 19 -20.03 -25.16 -19.46
CA ILE A 19 -20.68 -24.78 -18.20
C ILE A 19 -20.27 -25.77 -17.09
N THR A 20 -20.32 -27.07 -17.37
CA THR A 20 -19.98 -28.11 -16.40
C THR A 20 -18.50 -28.03 -16.01
N TYR A 21 -17.61 -27.81 -16.96
CA TYR A 21 -16.17 -27.62 -16.70
C TYR A 21 -15.91 -26.39 -15.82
N ASN A 22 -16.57 -25.27 -16.08
CA ASN A 22 -16.44 -24.06 -15.26
C ASN A 22 -16.99 -24.26 -13.84
N ILE A 23 -18.09 -25.00 -13.66
CA ILE A 23 -18.65 -25.32 -12.34
C ILE A 23 -17.73 -26.27 -11.56
N VAL A 24 -17.21 -27.32 -12.22
CA VAL A 24 -16.28 -28.25 -11.58
C VAL A 24 -14.99 -27.54 -11.20
N THR A 25 -14.40 -26.72 -12.08
CA THR A 25 -13.17 -25.97 -11.76
C THR A 25 -13.39 -24.97 -10.63
N THR A 26 -14.50 -24.22 -10.61
CA THR A 26 -14.82 -23.33 -9.47
C THR A 26 -15.06 -24.09 -8.17
N THR A 27 -15.81 -25.18 -8.19
CA THR A 27 -16.05 -25.99 -6.97
C THR A 27 -14.78 -26.69 -6.48
N THR A 28 -13.90 -27.16 -7.36
CA THR A 28 -12.59 -27.71 -6.97
C THR A 28 -11.62 -26.64 -6.48
N ALA A 29 -11.64 -25.43 -7.04
CA ALA A 29 -10.86 -24.29 -6.54
C ALA A 29 -11.35 -23.85 -5.15
N VAL A 30 -12.66 -23.96 -4.88
CA VAL A 30 -13.25 -23.75 -3.55
C VAL A 30 -12.85 -24.88 -2.58
N HIS A 31 -12.80 -26.13 -3.03
CA HIS A 31 -12.45 -27.28 -2.18
C HIS A 31 -10.95 -27.50 -1.93
N GLN A 32 -10.06 -26.82 -2.64
CA GLN A 32 -8.61 -26.87 -2.40
C GLN A 32 -8.11 -25.88 -1.33
N ASN A 33 -9.01 -25.20 -0.61
CA ASN A 33 -8.67 -24.55 0.66
C ASN A 33 -9.11 -25.44 1.83
N PRO A 34 -8.28 -26.41 2.28
CA PRO A 34 -8.59 -27.15 3.48
C PRO A 34 -8.37 -26.23 4.70
N SER A 35 -9.40 -26.16 5.54
CA SER A 35 -9.42 -25.68 6.94
C SER A 35 -8.95 -24.24 7.19
N ILE A 36 -9.87 -23.29 7.07
CA ILE A 36 -10.06 -22.31 8.15
C ILE A 36 -11.37 -22.74 8.80
N GLU A 37 -11.24 -23.39 9.95
CA GLU A 37 -12.37 -23.64 10.84
C GLU A 37 -13.07 -22.31 11.15
N ASP A 38 -14.39 -22.42 11.12
CA ASP A 38 -15.40 -21.43 11.44
C ASP A 38 -15.29 -21.05 12.92
N ASP A 39 -14.44 -20.08 13.26
CA ASP A 39 -14.49 -19.37 14.56
C ASP A 39 -14.03 -17.93 14.40
N LEU A 40 -14.81 -17.15 13.66
CA LEU A 40 -14.86 -15.70 13.86
C LEU A 40 -16.29 -15.24 13.62
N ASP A 41 -17.12 -15.39 14.66
CA ASP A 41 -18.00 -14.28 15.02
C ASP A 41 -17.16 -13.00 14.82
N PRO A 42 -17.59 -11.98 14.04
CA PRO A 42 -16.83 -10.75 13.95
C PRO A 42 -16.97 -10.07 15.31
N ILE A 43 -16.20 -10.56 16.29
CA ILE A 43 -15.78 -9.77 17.42
C ILE A 43 -15.21 -8.54 16.74
N ILE A 44 -15.98 -7.46 16.77
CA ILE A 44 -15.53 -6.14 16.38
C ILE A 44 -14.33 -5.92 17.28
N ARG A 45 -13.16 -6.28 16.78
CA ARG A 45 -11.92 -6.15 17.52
C ARG A 45 -11.77 -4.65 17.62
N LYS A 46 -12.02 -4.10 18.81
CA LYS A 46 -11.69 -2.71 19.06
C LYS A 46 -10.23 -2.57 18.63
N PRO A 47 -9.89 -1.55 17.81
CA PRO A 47 -8.51 -1.31 17.45
C PRO A 47 -7.71 -1.27 18.75
N ASN A 48 -6.68 -2.10 18.86
CA ASN A 48 -5.75 -1.92 19.97
C ASN A 48 -5.11 -0.56 19.70
N GLU A 49 -5.38 0.43 20.55
CA GLU A 49 -4.87 1.80 20.37
C GLU A 49 -3.34 1.81 20.23
N GLU A 50 -2.66 0.84 20.86
CA GLU A 50 -1.20 0.63 20.75
C GLU A 50 -0.74 0.13 19.38
N ARG A 51 -1.65 -0.41 18.56
CA ARG A 51 -1.37 -0.95 17.22
C ARG A 51 -1.83 -0.04 16.10
N LEU A 52 -2.46 1.10 16.39
CA LEU A 52 -2.82 2.06 15.36
C LEU A 52 -1.56 2.53 14.62
N PHE A 53 -1.68 2.76 13.31
CA PHE A 53 -0.63 3.40 12.52
C PHE A 53 -1.09 4.77 12.00
N HIS A 54 -0.15 5.71 11.96
CA HIS A 54 -0.33 7.01 11.32
C HIS A 54 -0.09 6.89 9.83
N THR A 55 -1.04 7.29 8.99
CA THR A 55 -0.83 7.35 7.54
C THR A 55 -0.15 8.66 7.16
N ALA A 56 0.94 8.60 6.40
CA ALA A 56 1.63 9.78 5.90
C ALA A 56 1.82 9.72 4.40
N VAL A 57 1.53 10.82 3.71
CA VAL A 57 1.79 11.02 2.28
C VAL A 57 2.62 12.28 2.08
N THR A 58 3.67 12.22 1.27
CA THR A 58 4.39 13.42 0.83
C THR A 58 3.71 14.05 -0.36
N ALA A 59 3.59 15.37 -0.38
CA ALA A 59 2.92 16.08 -1.45
C ALA A 59 3.59 17.42 -1.81
N THR A 60 3.39 17.83 -3.06
CA THR A 60 3.61 19.19 -3.55
C THR A 60 2.31 20.00 -3.55
N ASP A 61 2.40 21.30 -3.78
CA ASP A 61 1.28 22.23 -3.97
C ASP A 61 0.66 22.18 -5.38
N SER A 62 1.16 21.28 -6.25
CA SER A 62 0.64 21.11 -7.60
C SER A 62 -0.83 20.68 -7.62
N ALA A 63 -1.58 21.15 -8.62
CA ALA A 63 -2.99 20.77 -8.81
C ALA A 63 -3.17 19.24 -8.87
N TYR A 64 -2.19 18.54 -9.45
CA TYR A 64 -2.20 17.08 -9.56
C TYR A 64 -2.11 16.39 -8.18
N ASN A 65 -1.12 16.75 -7.35
CA ASN A 65 -1.04 16.17 -6.01
C ASN A 65 -2.21 16.59 -5.11
N LYS A 66 -2.74 17.80 -5.29
CA LYS A 66 -3.92 18.27 -4.54
C LYS A 66 -5.13 17.35 -4.72
N TRP A 67 -5.48 16.99 -5.95
CA TRP A 67 -6.64 16.10 -6.16
C TRP A 67 -6.36 14.68 -5.65
N GLN A 68 -5.15 14.15 -5.87
CA GLN A 68 -4.72 12.84 -5.37
C GLN A 68 -4.82 12.73 -3.85
N CYS A 69 -4.26 13.70 -3.13
CA CYS A 69 -4.32 13.75 -1.67
C CYS A 69 -5.76 13.81 -1.16
N ARG A 70 -6.65 14.57 -1.81
CA ARG A 70 -8.07 14.63 -1.42
C ARG A 70 -8.76 13.28 -1.57
N VAL A 71 -8.53 12.57 -2.69
CA VAL A 71 -9.11 11.24 -2.92
C VAL A 71 -8.58 10.23 -1.89
N MET A 72 -7.27 10.20 -1.69
CA MET A 72 -6.62 9.34 -0.69
C MET A 72 -7.17 9.61 0.72
N TYR A 73 -7.25 10.88 1.14
CA TYR A 73 -7.75 11.26 2.46
C TYR A 73 -9.25 10.96 2.65
N TYR A 74 -10.06 11.14 1.60
CA TYR A 74 -11.46 10.73 1.63
C TYR A 74 -11.59 9.24 1.95
N TRP A 75 -10.83 8.39 1.24
CA TRP A 75 -10.86 6.95 1.47
C TRP A 75 -10.23 6.55 2.80
N HIS A 76 -9.18 7.24 3.26
CA HIS A 76 -8.64 7.05 4.61
C HIS A 76 -9.74 7.22 5.66
N LYS A 77 -10.47 8.34 5.63
CA LYS A 77 -11.59 8.60 6.55
C LYS A 77 -12.70 7.54 6.46
N LYS A 78 -13.02 7.06 5.26
CA LYS A 78 -14.07 6.05 5.08
C LYS A 78 -13.67 4.69 5.65
N GLN A 79 -12.40 4.34 5.59
CA GLN A 79 -11.92 3.00 5.93
C GLN A 79 -11.37 2.92 7.35
N SER A 80 -10.93 4.05 7.94
CA SER A 80 -10.55 4.11 9.36
C SER A 80 -11.71 3.87 10.31
N GLN A 81 -12.93 4.21 9.90
CA GLN A 81 -14.15 4.04 10.71
C GLN A 81 -14.79 2.66 10.59
N ARG A 82 -14.21 1.76 9.80
CA ARG A 82 -14.78 0.43 9.56
C ARG A 82 -14.16 -0.60 10.52
N PRO A 83 -14.89 -1.67 10.89
CA PRO A 83 -14.36 -2.75 11.72
C PRO A 83 -13.09 -3.36 11.11
N GLY A 84 -12.14 -3.73 11.96
CA GLY A 84 -10.86 -4.33 11.55
C GLY A 84 -9.83 -3.34 10.99
N SER A 85 -10.08 -2.04 11.13
CA SER A 85 -9.11 -1.00 10.78
C SER A 85 -8.18 -0.70 11.95
N ASP A 86 -6.87 -0.73 11.72
CA ASP A 86 -5.86 -0.18 12.63
C ASP A 86 -5.34 1.18 12.12
N MET A 87 -6.13 1.88 11.30
CA MET A 87 -5.78 3.18 10.75
C MET A 87 -6.04 4.28 11.77
N GLY A 88 -4.98 4.94 12.23
CA GLY A 88 -5.05 6.10 13.13
C GLY A 88 -5.10 7.42 12.36
N GLY A 89 -4.25 8.37 12.79
CA GLY A 89 -4.10 9.68 12.20
C GLY A 89 -3.67 9.66 10.72
N PHE A 90 -3.81 10.83 10.09
CA PHE A 90 -3.36 11.05 8.72
C PHE A 90 -2.63 12.38 8.67
N THR A 91 -1.47 12.43 8.00
CA THR A 91 -0.77 13.68 7.69
C THR A 91 -0.40 13.74 6.21
N ARG A 92 -0.74 14.85 5.57
CA ARG A 92 -0.12 15.27 4.31
C ARG A 92 1.13 16.09 4.62
N VAL A 93 2.31 15.56 4.30
CA VAL A 93 3.58 16.28 4.46
C VAL A 93 3.83 17.12 3.22
N LEU A 94 3.52 18.41 3.31
CA LEU A 94 3.60 19.37 2.21
C LEU A 94 5.00 19.97 2.12
N HIS A 95 5.76 19.58 1.11
CA HIS A 95 7.17 19.95 0.96
C HIS A 95 7.39 21.05 -0.10
N SER A 96 6.38 21.91 -0.31
CA SER A 96 6.51 23.13 -1.12
C SER A 96 7.13 24.30 -0.33
N GLY A 97 7.29 24.17 0.99
CA GLY A 97 7.76 25.25 1.87
C GLY A 97 6.71 26.31 2.21
N SER A 98 5.48 26.16 1.74
CA SER A 98 4.41 27.13 1.98
C SER A 98 3.04 26.47 2.17
N PRO A 99 2.18 27.03 3.03
CA PRO A 99 0.79 26.58 3.17
C PRO A 99 0.01 26.63 1.87
N ASP A 100 -0.99 25.74 1.74
CA ASP A 100 -1.96 25.78 0.65
C ASP A 100 -3.40 25.67 1.17
N ASN A 101 -4.35 25.83 0.25
CA ASN A 101 -5.78 25.83 0.55
C ASN A 101 -6.34 24.45 0.99
N LEU A 102 -5.58 23.36 0.91
CA LEU A 102 -6.06 22.05 1.39
C LEU A 102 -5.79 21.85 2.88
N MET A 103 -5.03 22.73 3.52
CA MET A 103 -4.79 22.65 4.96
C MET A 103 -6.08 22.81 5.78
N ASP A 104 -7.09 23.48 5.21
CA ASP A 104 -8.43 23.58 5.79
C ASP A 104 -9.21 22.25 5.75
N GLU A 105 -8.81 21.33 4.86
CA GLU A 105 -9.52 20.07 4.60
C GLU A 105 -8.76 18.84 5.12
N ILE A 106 -7.43 18.82 4.98
CA ILE A 106 -6.54 17.68 5.22
C ILE A 106 -5.50 18.09 6.27
N PRO A 107 -5.34 17.33 7.37
CA PRO A 107 -4.26 17.58 8.32
C PRO A 107 -2.93 17.58 7.58
N THR A 108 -2.23 18.70 7.64
CA THR A 108 -1.05 18.97 6.82
C THR A 108 0.06 19.48 7.70
N TYR A 109 1.27 18.96 7.47
CA TYR A 109 2.50 19.49 8.05
C TYR A 109 3.34 20.09 6.93
N VAL A 110 3.60 21.39 7.00
CA VAL A 110 4.42 22.10 6.00
C VAL A 110 5.88 21.96 6.38
N VAL A 111 6.70 21.56 5.42
CA VAL A 111 8.15 21.41 5.57
C VAL A 111 8.88 22.10 4.44
N ASP A 112 10.14 22.45 4.68
CA ASP A 112 10.94 23.12 3.67
C ASP A 112 11.37 22.13 2.57
N PRO A 113 11.42 22.57 1.30
CA PRO A 113 12.06 21.79 0.26
C PRO A 113 13.56 21.63 0.56
N LEU A 114 14.21 20.70 -0.12
CA LEU A 114 15.65 20.59 -0.08
C LEU A 114 16.30 21.91 -0.51
N PRO A 115 17.39 22.34 0.16
CA PRO A 115 18.14 23.52 -0.26
C PRO A 115 18.58 23.40 -1.72
N GLN A 116 18.54 24.52 -2.44
CA GLN A 116 18.84 24.57 -3.86
C GLN A 116 20.20 23.92 -4.18
N GLY A 117 20.22 23.07 -5.22
CA GLY A 117 21.43 22.39 -5.68
C GLY A 117 21.84 21.14 -4.87
N LYS A 118 21.17 20.84 -3.76
CA LYS A 118 21.40 19.61 -2.99
C LYS A 118 20.80 18.36 -3.65
N ASP A 119 19.76 18.55 -4.44
CA ASP A 119 19.10 17.47 -5.16
C ASP A 119 19.89 16.98 -6.37
N GLN A 120 20.88 17.75 -6.86
CA GLN A 120 21.70 17.44 -8.03
C GLN A 120 20.84 17.10 -9.27
N GLY A 121 19.67 17.72 -9.41
CA GLY A 121 18.69 17.45 -10.47
C GLY A 121 17.75 16.28 -10.20
N TYR A 122 17.91 15.57 -9.08
CA TYR A 122 17.00 14.50 -8.65
C TYR A 122 15.98 15.01 -7.63
N VAL A 123 14.98 15.73 -8.15
CA VAL A 123 13.92 16.40 -7.36
C VAL A 123 13.17 15.49 -6.39
N VAL A 124 13.19 14.17 -6.64
CA VAL A 124 12.56 13.15 -5.79
C VAL A 124 13.14 13.12 -4.38
N LEU A 125 14.38 13.62 -4.17
CA LEU A 125 15.00 13.71 -2.84
C LEU A 125 14.24 14.60 -1.85
N ASN A 126 13.36 15.48 -2.33
CA ASN A 126 12.49 16.27 -1.46
C ASN A 126 11.59 15.40 -0.57
N ARG A 127 11.20 14.20 -1.04
CA ARG A 127 10.29 13.30 -0.31
C ARG A 127 10.92 12.71 0.95
N PRO A 128 12.09 12.03 0.90
CA PRO A 128 12.75 11.57 2.11
C PRO A 128 13.15 12.74 3.02
N TRP A 129 13.52 13.90 2.46
CA TRP A 129 13.80 15.10 3.26
C TRP A 129 12.57 15.61 4.03
N ALA A 130 11.40 15.56 3.39
CA ALA A 130 10.13 15.90 4.01
C ALA A 130 9.81 14.97 5.19
N PHE A 131 10.01 13.66 5.02
CA PHE A 131 9.85 12.69 6.10
C PHE A 131 10.80 12.94 7.26
N VAL A 132 12.07 13.24 7.00
CA VAL A 132 13.05 13.56 8.06
C VAL A 132 12.60 14.76 8.88
N GLN A 133 12.14 15.83 8.24
CA GLN A 133 11.63 17.01 8.94
C GLN A 133 10.36 16.68 9.75
N TRP A 134 9.38 16.04 9.12
CA TRP A 134 8.12 15.69 9.74
C TRP A 134 8.30 14.78 10.97
N LEU A 135 9.08 13.70 10.84
CA LEU A 135 9.36 12.77 11.93
C LEU A 135 10.06 13.43 13.13
N ASN A 136 10.92 14.42 12.87
CA ASN A 136 11.66 15.12 13.92
C ASN A 136 10.85 16.22 14.62
N GLN A 137 9.85 16.78 13.96
CA GLN A 137 9.20 18.03 14.39
C GLN A 137 7.70 17.89 14.70
N ALA A 138 7.04 16.85 14.18
CA ALA A 138 5.61 16.63 14.41
C ALA A 138 5.35 15.76 15.65
N ASP A 139 4.28 16.09 16.37
CA ASP A 139 3.75 15.23 17.43
C ASP A 139 2.89 14.11 16.81
N ILE A 140 3.49 12.95 16.60
CA ILE A 140 2.84 11.75 16.04
C ILE A 140 2.54 10.79 17.18
N LYS A 141 1.24 10.63 17.49
CA LYS A 141 0.75 9.81 18.59
C LYS A 141 0.99 8.32 18.37
N GLU A 142 0.83 7.86 17.14
CA GLU A 142 0.98 6.45 16.80
C GLU A 142 2.46 6.04 16.69
N GLU A 143 2.77 4.85 17.20
CA GLU A 143 4.11 4.25 17.12
C GLU A 143 4.43 3.66 15.75
N TYR A 144 3.40 3.33 14.97
CA TYR A 144 3.52 2.80 13.62
C TYR A 144 3.17 3.86 12.60
N ILE A 145 3.84 3.82 11.45
CA ILE A 145 3.62 4.75 10.33
C ILE A 145 3.42 3.94 9.07
N LEU A 146 2.28 4.18 8.39
CA LEU A 146 2.09 3.80 7.00
C LEU A 146 2.62 4.92 6.12
N MET A 147 3.76 4.69 5.48
CA MET A 147 4.22 5.53 4.38
C MET A 147 3.41 5.14 3.14
N ALA A 148 2.59 6.07 2.66
CA ALA A 148 1.76 5.90 1.48
C ALA A 148 2.09 6.95 0.42
N GLU A 149 1.61 6.74 -0.81
CA GLU A 149 1.69 7.71 -1.90
C GLU A 149 0.32 8.38 -2.14
N PRO A 150 0.28 9.64 -2.62
CA PRO A 150 -0.97 10.33 -2.93
C PRO A 150 -1.86 9.61 -3.96
N ASP A 151 -1.28 8.81 -4.85
CA ASP A 151 -1.98 8.05 -5.88
C ASP A 151 -2.56 6.71 -5.41
N HIS A 152 -2.34 6.34 -4.15
CA HIS A 152 -2.98 5.18 -3.54
C HIS A 152 -4.49 5.40 -3.31
N ILE A 153 -5.26 4.32 -3.38
CA ILE A 153 -6.69 4.29 -3.03
C ILE A 153 -6.91 3.19 -1.99
N ILE A 154 -7.44 3.57 -0.82
CA ILE A 154 -7.77 2.62 0.23
C ILE A 154 -9.18 2.05 -0.01
N VAL A 155 -9.24 0.83 -0.53
CA VAL A 155 -10.50 0.16 -0.88
C VAL A 155 -11.11 -0.65 0.28
N LYS A 156 -10.30 -1.05 1.25
CA LYS A 156 -10.69 -1.83 2.43
C LYS A 156 -9.98 -1.29 3.69
N PRO A 157 -10.52 -1.55 4.90
CA PRO A 157 -9.83 -1.26 6.15
C PRO A 157 -8.49 -1.98 6.18
N ILE A 158 -7.44 -1.30 6.64
CA ILE A 158 -6.09 -1.86 6.68
C ILE A 158 -5.76 -2.19 8.14
N PRO A 159 -5.56 -3.47 8.50
CA PRO A 159 -5.01 -3.83 9.79
C PRO A 159 -3.50 -3.52 9.83
N ASN A 160 -2.94 -3.35 11.01
CA ASN A 160 -1.50 -3.17 11.17
C ASN A 160 -0.80 -4.51 10.95
N LEU A 161 -0.26 -4.69 9.74
CA LEU A 161 0.44 -5.88 9.29
C LEU A 161 1.86 -5.99 9.87
N ALA A 162 2.41 -4.93 10.45
CA ALA A 162 3.73 -4.95 11.07
C ALA A 162 3.70 -5.74 12.40
N LYS A 163 4.84 -6.36 12.73
CA LYS A 163 5.01 -7.20 13.93
C LYS A 163 6.21 -6.73 14.73
N GLY A 164 5.98 -5.92 15.76
CA GLY A 164 7.07 -5.35 16.57
C GLY A 164 7.93 -4.43 15.70
N PHE A 165 9.21 -4.78 15.54
CA PHE A 165 10.16 -4.10 14.66
C PHE A 165 10.22 -4.67 13.24
N LEU A 166 9.44 -5.72 12.93
CA LEU A 166 9.35 -6.27 11.58
C LEU A 166 8.35 -5.46 10.76
N PRO A 167 8.81 -4.71 9.73
CA PRO A 167 7.93 -3.91 8.89
C PRO A 167 7.08 -4.79 7.98
N ALA A 168 6.00 -4.21 7.46
CA ALA A 168 5.17 -4.84 6.42
C ALA A 168 5.21 -3.97 5.16
N ALA A 169 5.67 -4.52 4.05
CA ALA A 169 5.82 -3.80 2.78
C ALA A 169 5.16 -4.57 1.65
N PHE A 170 4.80 -3.85 0.58
CA PHE A 170 4.32 -4.48 -0.64
C PHE A 170 5.51 -5.04 -1.47
N PRO A 171 5.46 -6.32 -1.89
CA PRO A 171 6.49 -6.88 -2.76
C PRO A 171 6.25 -6.47 -4.22
N PHE A 172 7.26 -5.89 -4.85
CA PHE A 172 7.25 -5.54 -6.26
C PHE A 172 7.97 -6.62 -7.06
N PHE A 173 7.21 -7.41 -7.83
CA PHE A 173 7.75 -8.51 -8.64
C PHE A 173 8.80 -8.08 -9.68
N TYR A 174 8.82 -6.80 -10.05
CA TYR A 174 9.79 -6.25 -10.99
C TYR A 174 11.10 -5.80 -10.33
N ILE A 175 11.13 -5.65 -9.00
CA ILE A 175 12.36 -5.34 -8.25
C ILE A 175 13.14 -6.64 -8.11
N THR A 176 14.35 -6.69 -8.68
CA THR A 176 15.16 -7.91 -8.76
C THR A 176 16.60 -7.67 -8.32
N PRO A 177 16.87 -7.58 -6.99
CA PRO A 177 18.20 -7.20 -6.48
C PRO A 177 19.34 -8.05 -7.02
N ASN A 178 19.12 -9.37 -7.15
CA ASN A 178 20.10 -10.31 -7.67
C ASN A 178 20.60 -9.98 -9.09
N LYS A 179 19.77 -9.35 -9.94
CA LYS A 179 20.19 -8.95 -11.30
C LYS A 179 21.11 -7.73 -11.32
N TYR A 180 21.13 -6.96 -10.24
CA TYR A 180 21.83 -5.67 -10.16
C TYR A 180 22.89 -5.65 -9.05
N GLU A 181 23.46 -6.81 -8.69
CA GLU A 181 24.41 -6.95 -7.59
C GLU A 181 25.54 -5.89 -7.64
N LYS A 182 26.15 -5.66 -8.80
CA LYS A 182 27.25 -4.70 -8.96
C LYS A 182 26.87 -3.28 -8.49
N VAL A 183 25.63 -2.86 -8.71
CA VAL A 183 25.14 -1.54 -8.27
C VAL A 183 24.81 -1.58 -6.78
N ILE A 184 24.13 -2.62 -6.34
CA ILE A 184 23.65 -2.77 -4.95
C ILE A 184 24.81 -2.90 -3.97
N ARG A 185 25.93 -3.54 -4.34
CA ARG A 185 27.11 -3.66 -3.48
C ARG A 185 27.72 -2.34 -3.03
N LYS A 186 27.41 -1.22 -3.71
CA LYS A 186 27.79 0.12 -3.27
C LYS A 186 27.07 0.55 -1.97
N PHE A 187 25.90 -0.01 -1.70
CA PHE A 187 25.03 0.33 -0.54
C PHE A 187 24.84 -0.84 0.44
N PHE A 188 25.00 -2.08 -0.05
CA PHE A 188 24.94 -3.32 0.72
C PHE A 188 26.21 -4.17 0.50
N PRO A 189 27.34 -3.80 1.15
CA PRO A 189 28.62 -4.47 0.91
C PRO A 189 28.60 -5.91 1.43
N LYS A 190 29.62 -6.71 1.08
CA LYS A 190 29.62 -8.17 1.29
C LYS A 190 29.53 -8.59 2.76
N ASP A 191 30.04 -7.75 3.67
CA ASP A 191 29.97 -7.93 5.12
C ASP A 191 28.54 -7.82 5.67
N LYS A 192 27.62 -7.13 4.98
CA LYS A 192 26.19 -7.08 5.33
C LYS A 192 25.41 -8.35 4.92
N GLY A 193 26.03 -9.26 4.18
CA GLY A 193 25.45 -10.54 3.78
C GLY A 193 25.20 -10.71 2.27
N PRO A 194 24.53 -11.80 1.87
CA PRO A 194 24.20 -12.08 0.47
C PRO A 194 23.12 -11.13 -0.07
N ILE A 195 23.12 -10.86 -1.38
CA ILE A 195 22.11 -9.99 -2.02
C ILE A 195 20.69 -10.55 -1.89
N THR A 196 20.56 -11.86 -1.72
CA THR A 196 19.28 -12.54 -1.47
C THR A 196 18.62 -12.12 -0.16
N ASN A 197 19.31 -11.42 0.74
CA ASN A 197 18.73 -10.84 1.95
C ASN A 197 18.00 -9.52 1.69
N ILE A 198 18.06 -8.97 0.48
CA ILE A 198 17.35 -7.74 0.12
C ILE A 198 16.01 -8.14 -0.47
N ASP A 199 14.94 -7.82 0.26
CA ASP A 199 13.59 -8.07 -0.19
C ASP A 199 13.27 -7.21 -1.44
N PRO A 200 12.46 -7.73 -2.38
CA PRO A 200 12.06 -7.00 -3.58
C PRO A 200 10.95 -5.98 -3.27
N ILE A 201 11.23 -5.02 -2.38
CA ILE A 201 10.29 -4.03 -1.87
C ILE A 201 10.71 -2.61 -2.28
N GLY A 202 9.74 -1.70 -2.33
CA GLY A 202 9.95 -0.27 -2.55
C GLY A 202 9.83 0.52 -1.25
N ASN A 203 9.85 1.85 -1.37
CA ASN A 203 9.67 2.75 -0.23
C ASN A 203 8.21 2.85 0.26
N SER A 204 7.24 2.49 -0.57
CA SER A 204 5.81 2.62 -0.30
C SER A 204 5.00 1.63 -1.14
N PRO A 205 3.86 1.09 -0.65
CA PRO A 205 3.38 1.24 0.72
C PRO A 205 4.18 0.39 1.70
N VAL A 206 4.50 0.96 2.87
CA VAL A 206 5.16 0.25 3.96
C VAL A 206 4.62 0.71 5.32
N ILE A 207 4.35 -0.23 6.21
CA ILE A 207 4.09 0.02 7.62
C ILE A 207 5.36 -0.28 8.40
N ILE A 208 5.92 0.74 9.05
CA ILE A 208 7.11 0.66 9.88
C ILE A 208 6.83 1.17 11.29
N LYS A 209 7.64 0.76 12.26
CA LYS A 209 7.65 1.38 13.59
C LYS A 209 8.58 2.61 13.56
N LYS A 210 8.14 3.72 14.16
CA LYS A 210 8.90 4.96 14.32
C LYS A 210 10.18 4.74 15.14
#